data_AF-A5Y6J8-F1
#
_entry.id   AF-A5Y6J8-F1
#
_cell.length_a   1.000
_cell.length_b   1.000
_cell.length_c   1.000
_cell.angle_alpha   90.00
_cell.angle_beta   90.00
_cell.angle_gamma   90.00
#
_symmetry.space_group_name_H-M   'P 1'
#
loop_
_entity.id
_entity.type
_entity.pdbx_description
1 polymer ?
#
loop_
_entity_poly.entity_id
_entity_poly.type
_entity_poly.pdbx_seq_one_letter_code
_entity_poly.pdbx_strand_id
1 'polypeptide(L)' 'RGVSQSLGHHVVNDSLRDWVLHNRDEDDSFESTPYDVAITGDYNIGGDAWSSRVLMEEIGLRVIAQWSGDGSMP' A
#
# COMPACT_ATOMS: atom_id res chain seq x y z
N ARG A 1 -15.99 -20.67 -5.80
CA ARG A 1 -16.27 -19.90 -7.04
C ARG A 1 -16.93 -18.59 -6.64
N GLY A 2 -16.48 -17.46 -7.18
CA GLY A 2 -17.02 -16.13 -6.86
C GLY A 2 -18.08 -15.66 -7.83
N VAL A 3 -18.71 -14.53 -7.51
CA VAL A 3 -19.86 -13.99 -8.25
C VAL A 3 -19.76 -12.49 -8.54
N SER A 4 -18.68 -11.84 -8.10
CA SER A 4 -18.44 -10.42 -8.31
C SER A 4 -16.95 -10.11 -8.26
N GLN A 5 -16.60 -8.86 -8.54
CA GLN A 5 -15.27 -8.29 -8.40
C GLN A 5 -14.67 -8.51 -6.99
N SER A 6 -15.52 -8.65 -5.98
CA SER A 6 -15.12 -8.87 -4.59
C SER A 6 -14.22 -10.11 -4.42
N LEU A 7 -14.52 -11.24 -5.11
CA LEU A 7 -13.61 -12.39 -5.06
C LEU A 7 -12.27 -12.08 -5.73
N GLY A 8 -12.27 -11.26 -6.78
CA GLY A 8 -11.03 -10.80 -7.42
C GLY A 8 -10.14 -10.05 -6.44
N HIS A 9 -10.71 -9.17 -5.62
CA HIS A 9 -9.96 -8.46 -4.57
C HIS A 9 -9.34 -9.44 -3.57
N HIS A 10 -10.09 -10.45 -3.12
CA HIS A 10 -9.54 -11.48 -2.22
C HIS A 10 -8.39 -12.26 -2.85
N VAL A 11 -8.56 -12.72 -4.10
CA VAL A 11 -7.52 -13.50 -4.80
C VAL A 11 -6.25 -12.67 -5.00
N VAL A 12 -6.37 -11.38 -5.33
CA VAL A 12 -5.21 -10.48 -5.48
C VAL A 12 -4.52 -10.26 -4.13
N ASN A 13 -5.27 -10.01 -3.06
CA ASN A 13 -4.69 -9.84 -1.72
C ASN A 13 -3.96 -11.12 -1.25
N ASP A 14 -4.54 -12.30 -1.49
CA ASP A 14 -3.90 -13.58 -1.19
C ASP A 14 -2.63 -13.77 -2.03
N SER A 15 -2.65 -13.38 -3.30
CA SER A 15 -1.47 -13.47 -4.17
C SER A 15 -0.34 -12.54 -3.73
N LEU A 16 -0.66 -11.30 -3.34
CA LEU A 16 0.33 -10.35 -2.82
C LEU A 16 0.92 -10.84 -1.50
N ARG A 17 0.10 -11.42 -0.61
CA ARG A 17 0.58 -12.13 0.57
C ARG A 17 1.54 -13.23 0.17
N ASP A 18 1.10 -14.20 -0.61
CA ASP A 18 1.86 -15.44 -0.85
C ASP A 18 3.15 -15.23 -1.63
N TRP A 19 3.26 -14.17 -2.45
CA TRP A 19 4.37 -14.01 -3.40
C TRP A 19 5.17 -12.71 -3.29
N VAL A 20 4.70 -11.69 -2.55
CA VAL A 20 5.34 -10.36 -2.56
C VAL A 20 5.67 -9.86 -1.16
N LEU A 21 4.72 -9.94 -0.21
CA LEU A 21 4.87 -9.29 1.10
C LEU A 21 6.06 -9.78 1.91
N HIS A 22 6.49 -11.03 1.70
CA HIS A 22 7.58 -11.65 2.45
C HIS A 22 8.98 -11.38 1.87
N ASN A 23 9.09 -10.62 0.77
CA ASN A 23 10.36 -10.42 0.04
C ASN A 23 11.45 -9.73 0.86
N ARG A 24 11.09 -9.08 1.97
CA ARG A 24 12.01 -8.34 2.85
C ARG A 24 11.86 -8.72 4.32
N ASP A 25 11.29 -9.88 4.64
CA ASP A 25 11.07 -10.30 6.04
C ASP A 25 12.37 -10.43 6.85
N GLU A 26 13.49 -10.72 6.18
CA GLU A 26 14.81 -10.87 6.79
C GLU A 26 15.73 -9.65 6.54
N ASP A 27 15.19 -8.55 5.99
CA ASP A 27 15.92 -7.33 5.66
C ASP A 27 15.62 -6.22 6.68
N ASP A 28 16.60 -5.87 7.50
CA ASP A 28 16.54 -4.82 8.51
C ASP A 28 17.15 -3.48 8.06
N SER A 29 17.50 -3.34 6.77
CA SER A 29 18.15 -2.12 6.24
C SER A 29 17.21 -0.91 6.11
N PHE A 30 15.89 -1.10 6.25
CA PHE A 30 14.94 -0.01 6.18
C PHE A 30 14.90 0.78 7.50
N GLU A 31 15.38 2.02 7.44
CA GLU A 31 15.32 2.96 8.57
C GLU A 31 13.89 3.46 8.82
N SER A 32 13.19 2.79 9.73
CA SER A 32 11.83 3.12 10.13
C SER A 32 11.74 4.36 11.04
N THR A 33 10.57 4.99 11.09
CA THR A 33 10.25 6.05 12.05
C THR A 33 8.98 5.73 12.83
N PRO A 34 8.75 6.37 14.00
CA PRO A 34 7.48 6.24 14.73
C PRO A 34 6.24 6.74 13.97
N TYR A 35 6.41 7.40 12.82
CA TYR A 35 5.34 8.06 12.06
C TYR A 35 5.15 7.48 10.66
N ASP A 36 5.71 6.29 10.40
CA ASP A 36 5.55 5.60 9.11
C ASP A 36 4.14 5.03 8.96
N VAL A 37 3.49 5.35 7.84
CA VAL A 37 2.13 4.87 7.51
C VAL A 37 2.04 4.42 6.06
N ALA A 38 1.08 3.55 5.77
CA ALA A 38 0.73 3.16 4.41
C ALA A 38 -0.73 3.52 4.11
N ILE A 39 -0.97 4.08 2.92
CA ILE A 39 -2.34 4.27 2.39
C ILE A 39 -2.76 2.96 1.74
N THR A 40 -3.87 2.36 2.18
CA THR A 40 -4.35 1.07 1.66
C THR A 40 -5.77 1.19 1.09
N GLY A 41 -5.96 0.65 -0.12
CA GLY A 41 -7.24 0.67 -0.81
C GLY A 41 -7.54 1.96 -1.58
N ASP A 42 -6.52 2.79 -1.84
CA ASP A 42 -6.63 3.96 -2.72
C ASP A 42 -5.96 3.67 -4.07
N TYR A 43 -6.72 3.82 -5.15
CA TYR A 43 -6.28 3.55 -6.51
C TYR A 43 -5.84 4.81 -7.26
N ASN A 44 -5.73 5.95 -6.55
CA ASN A 44 -5.29 7.24 -7.05
C ASN A 44 -6.09 7.72 -8.28
N ILE A 45 -7.40 7.48 -8.29
CA ILE A 45 -8.27 7.85 -9.40
C ILE A 45 -8.23 9.38 -9.54
N GLY A 46 -7.76 9.89 -10.67
CA GLY A 46 -7.66 11.34 -10.89
C GLY A 46 -6.72 12.09 -9.92
N GLY A 47 -5.85 11.39 -9.18
CA GLY A 47 -4.94 12.00 -8.21
C GLY A 47 -5.44 11.98 -6.75
N ASP A 48 -6.48 11.22 -6.42
CA ASP A 48 -7.06 11.16 -5.06
C ASP A 48 -6.02 10.81 -3.98
N ALA A 49 -5.18 9.80 -4.21
CA ALA A 49 -4.16 9.36 -3.26
C ALA A 49 -3.09 10.44 -3.04
N TRP A 50 -2.71 11.16 -4.11
CA TRP A 50 -1.76 12.27 -4.01
C TRP A 50 -2.30 13.39 -3.12
N SER A 51 -3.57 13.76 -3.30
CA SER A 51 -4.19 14.81 -2.48
C SER A 51 -4.28 14.40 -1.00
N SER A 52 -4.59 13.13 -0.73
CA SER A 52 -4.63 12.57 0.63
C SER A 52 -3.24 12.50 1.26
N ARG A 53 -2.23 12.06 0.49
CA ARG A 53 -0.84 11.95 0.93
C ARG A 53 -0.29 13.29 1.40
N VAL A 54 -0.52 14.37 0.64
CA VAL A 54 -0.03 15.71 0.99
C VAL A 54 -0.51 16.09 2.39
N LEU A 55 -1.79 15.89 2.70
CA LEU A 55 -2.35 16.21 4.02
C LEU A 55 -1.72 15.35 5.14
N MET A 56 -1.46 14.06 4.89
CA MET A 56 -0.83 13.18 5.86
C MET A 56 0.63 13.60 6.15
N GLU A 57 1.37 13.97 5.11
CA GLU A 57 2.76 14.41 5.27
C GLU A 57 2.86 15.80 5.92
N GLU A 58 1.92 16.69 5.64
CA GLU A 58 1.83 18.02 6.29
C GLU A 58 1.58 17.93 7.80
N ILE A 59 0.86 16.91 8.28
CA ILE A 59 0.67 16.67 9.72
C ILE A 59 1.83 15.88 10.37
N GLY A 60 2.89 15.61 9.62
CA GLY A 60 4.12 14.99 10.12
C GLY A 60 4.19 13.47 10.01
N LEU A 61 3.28 12.82 9.28
CA LEU A 61 3.40 11.40 8.96
C LEU A 61 4.36 11.19 7.78
N ARG A 62 4.96 10.00 7.67
CA ARG A 62 5.75 9.60 6.51
C ARG A 62 4.99 8.50 5.76
N VAL A 63 4.47 8.80 4.57
CA VAL A 63 3.72 7.82 3.77
C VAL A 63 4.72 6.93 3.01
N ILE A 64 4.96 5.72 3.53
CA ILE A 64 5.98 4.79 2.99
C ILE A 64 5.44 3.93 1.83
N ALA A 65 4.11 3.80 1.70
CA ALA A 65 3.49 3.04 0.62
C ALA A 65 2.08 3.54 0.29
N GLN A 66 1.67 3.34 -0.97
CA GLN A 66 0.33 3.60 -1.49
C GLN A 66 -0.14 2.36 -2.25
N TRP A 67 -1.21 1.73 -1.78
CA TRP A 67 -1.73 0.46 -2.30
C TRP A 67 -3.10 0.69 -2.95
N SER A 68 -3.24 0.66 -4.28
CA SER A 68 -2.19 0.43 -5.30
C SER A 68 -2.05 1.57 -6.32
N GLY A 69 -2.77 2.68 -6.14
CA GLY A 69 -2.63 3.85 -6.98
C GLY A 69 -1.25 4.48 -6.83
N ASP A 70 -0.52 4.63 -7.94
CA ASP A 70 0.89 5.10 -7.93
C ASP A 70 1.83 4.24 -7.06
N GLY A 71 1.47 2.97 -6.83
CA GLY A 71 2.28 2.01 -6.08
C GLY A 71 3.47 1.50 -6.90
N SER A 72 4.54 1.12 -6.19
CA SER A 72 5.71 0.43 -6.76
C SER A 72 5.97 -0.88 -6.01
N MET A 73 6.69 -1.81 -6.64
CA MET A 73 7.03 -3.09 -6.04
C MET A 73 8.09 -2.91 -4.93
N PRO A 74 7.93 -3.61 -3.78
CA PRO A 74 8.98 -3.72 -2.77
C PRO A 74 10.15 -4.57 -3.27
#